data_AF-A0A9W6SKL2-F1
#
_entry.id   AF-A0A9W6SKL2-F1
#
_cell.length_a   1.000
_cell.length_b   1.000
_cell.length_c   1.000
_cell.angle_alpha   90.00
_cell.angle_beta   90.00
_cell.angle_gamma   90.00
#
_symmetry.space_group_name_H-M   'P 1'
#
loop_
_entity.id
_entity.type
_entity.pdbx_description
1 polymer ?
#
loop_
_entity_poly.entity_id
_entity_poly.type
_entity_poly.pdbx_seq_one_letter_code
_entity_poly.pdbx_strand_id
1 'polypeptide(L)'
;MDVVTAITRDHRLIESLIDDLAEGGRPWLLTELKARIAAHAAGEDHVYGTAYHGAHERDETVETIAAAERAEGTERYAEALAECAATLREHVDEEERDVLPRLAKAVPEERLEDLGRAFEDGRAAELRRSGVEPG
;
A
#
# COMPACT_ATOMS: atom_id res chain seq x y z
N MET A 1 10.59 -11.00 -10.96
CA MET A 1 10.39 -9.54 -10.83
C MET A 1 11.18 -9.13 -9.62
N ASP A 2 12.06 -8.14 -9.77
CA ASP A 2 12.78 -7.58 -8.63
C ASP A 2 11.83 -6.81 -7.69
N VAL A 3 12.24 -6.65 -6.44
CA VAL A 3 11.42 -6.00 -5.41
C VAL A 3 11.04 -4.56 -5.72
N VAL A 4 11.90 -3.80 -6.41
CA VAL A 4 11.59 -2.40 -6.77
C VAL A 4 10.45 -2.37 -7.77
N THR A 5 10.55 -3.20 -8.82
CA THR A 5 9.46 -3.33 -9.80
C THR A 5 8.17 -3.84 -9.14
N ALA A 6 8.25 -4.78 -8.20
CA ALA A 6 7.08 -5.33 -7.52
C ALA A 6 6.35 -4.29 -6.66
N ILE A 7 7.07 -3.56 -5.81
CA ILE A 7 6.51 -2.52 -4.94
C ILE A 7 5.94 -1.37 -5.78
N THR A 8 6.70 -0.85 -6.76
CA THR A 8 6.21 0.22 -7.65
C THR A 8 4.96 -0.22 -8.41
N ARG A 9 4.85 -1.47 -8.85
CA ARG A 9 3.63 -1.97 -9.51
C ARG A 9 2.43 -1.97 -8.56
N ASP A 10 2.64 -2.35 -7.30
CA ASP A 10 1.59 -2.35 -6.28
C ASP A 10 1.15 -0.92 -5.92
N HIS A 11 2.08 0.05 -5.88
CA HIS A 11 1.75 1.48 -5.75
C HIS A 11 0.80 1.97 -6.84
N ARG A 12 1.08 1.65 -8.11
CA ARG A 12 0.22 2.07 -9.23
C ARG A 12 -1.20 1.51 -9.11
N LEU A 13 -1.34 0.32 -8.54
CA LEU A 13 -2.63 -0.29 -8.26
C LEU A 13 -3.38 0.42 -7.12
N ILE A 14 -2.68 0.75 -6.03
CA ILE A 14 -3.22 1.53 -4.92
C ILE A 14 -3.67 2.92 -5.39
N GLU A 15 -2.84 3.63 -6.15
CA GLU A 15 -3.18 4.94 -6.71
C GLU A 15 -4.41 4.86 -7.64
N SER A 16 -4.49 3.83 -8.50
CA SER A 16 -5.66 3.63 -9.35
C SER A 16 -6.95 3.43 -8.54
N LEU A 17 -6.89 2.70 -7.42
CA LEU A 17 -8.05 2.51 -6.53
C LEU A 17 -8.46 3.83 -5.87
N ILE A 18 -7.49 4.66 -5.48
CA ILE A 18 -7.74 5.99 -4.91
C ILE A 18 -8.41 6.90 -5.95
N ASP A 19 -7.90 6.91 -7.19
CA ASP A 19 -8.46 7.71 -8.27
C ASP A 19 -9.89 7.26 -8.60
N ASP A 20 -10.13 5.94 -8.69
CA ASP A 20 -11.48 5.38 -8.88
C ASP A 20 -12.44 5.79 -7.76
N LEU A 21 -12.00 5.75 -6.49
CA LEU A 21 -12.79 6.21 -5.34
C LEU A 21 -13.12 7.71 -5.44
N ALA A 22 -12.14 8.53 -5.82
CA ALA A 22 -12.30 9.98 -5.95
C ALA A 22 -13.29 10.38 -7.06
N GLU A 23 -13.39 9.56 -8.11
CA GLU A 23 -14.34 9.73 -9.22
C GLU A 23 -15.77 9.26 -8.91
N GLY A 24 -16.05 8.92 -7.65
CA GLY A 24 -17.35 8.40 -7.22
C GLY A 24 -17.48 6.89 -7.41
N GLY A 25 -16.35 6.19 -7.35
CA GLY A 25 -16.25 4.75 -7.31
C GLY A 25 -17.12 4.11 -6.23
N ARG A 26 -17.32 2.80 -6.35
CA ARG A 26 -18.23 2.07 -5.46
C ARG A 26 -17.64 1.98 -4.05
N PRO A 27 -18.48 2.02 -2.99
CA PRO A 27 -18.05 1.84 -1.61
C PRO A 27 -17.16 0.63 -1.33
N TRP A 28 -17.38 -0.50 -2.01
CA TRP A 28 -16.58 -1.72 -1.82
C TRP A 28 -15.10 -1.53 -2.23
N LEU A 29 -14.79 -0.52 -3.05
CA LEU A 29 -13.40 -0.17 -3.38
C LEU A 29 -12.62 0.30 -2.16
N LEU A 30 -13.29 0.84 -1.13
CA LEU A 30 -12.61 1.24 0.10
C LEU A 30 -12.20 0.01 0.94
N THR A 31 -13.06 -1.02 0.96
CA THR A 31 -12.72 -2.33 1.56
C THR A 31 -11.56 -2.99 0.81
N GLU A 32 -11.58 -2.94 -0.53
CA GLU A 32 -10.49 -3.44 -1.38
C GLU A 32 -9.18 -2.68 -1.11
N LEU A 33 -9.22 -1.35 -1.13
CA LEU A 33 -8.07 -0.48 -0.87
C LEU A 33 -7.43 -0.80 0.48
N LYS A 34 -8.25 -0.95 1.53
CA LYS A 34 -7.79 -1.33 2.88
C LYS A 34 -7.05 -2.67 2.89
N ALA A 35 -7.61 -3.69 2.24
CA ALA A 35 -6.98 -5.01 2.16
C ALA A 35 -5.65 -4.95 1.39
N ARG A 36 -5.62 -4.18 0.28
CA ARG A 36 -4.43 -3.99 -0.55
C ARG A 36 -3.32 -3.28 0.21
N ILE A 37 -3.62 -2.24 0.98
CA ILE A 37 -2.64 -1.52 1.80
C ILE A 37 -2.10 -2.39 2.93
N ALA A 38 -2.98 -3.14 3.62
CA ALA A 38 -2.52 -4.08 4.65
C ALA A 38 -1.58 -5.14 4.07
N ALA A 39 -1.88 -5.62 2.86
CA ALA A 39 -1.05 -6.57 2.15
C ALA A 39 0.27 -5.98 1.65
N HIS A 40 0.24 -4.74 1.17
CA HIS A 40 1.42 -3.98 0.79
C HIS A 40 2.40 -3.89 1.98
N ALA A 41 1.93 -3.41 3.12
CA ALA A 41 2.71 -3.30 4.35
C ALA A 41 3.23 -4.67 4.83
N ALA A 42 2.42 -5.73 4.71
CA ALA A 42 2.87 -7.09 5.05
C ALA A 42 3.98 -7.58 4.10
N GLY A 43 3.93 -7.20 2.82
CA GLY A 43 5.00 -7.46 1.86
C GLY A 43 6.28 -6.68 2.21
N GLU A 44 6.16 -5.39 2.49
CA GLU A 44 7.27 -4.50 2.90
C GLU A 44 7.97 -5.00 4.17
N ASP A 45 7.22 -5.54 5.15
CA ASP A 45 7.78 -6.14 6.36
C ASP A 45 8.78 -7.27 6.05
N HIS A 46 8.60 -8.00 4.95
CA HIS A 46 9.54 -9.04 4.51
C HIS A 46 10.77 -8.48 3.78
N VAL A 47 10.70 -7.24 3.29
CA VAL A 47 11.78 -6.56 2.56
C VAL A 47 12.68 -5.77 3.50
N TYR A 48 12.07 -4.89 4.30
CA TYR A 48 12.76 -3.92 5.14
C TYR A 48 12.76 -4.29 6.63
N GLY A 49 11.87 -5.21 7.03
CA GLY A 49 11.59 -5.51 8.43
C GLY A 49 10.59 -4.53 9.05
N THR A 50 9.87 -4.99 10.07
CA THR A 50 8.77 -4.26 10.74
C THR A 50 9.20 -2.96 11.45
N ALA A 51 10.50 -2.73 11.62
CA ALA A 51 11.04 -1.54 12.25
C ALA A 51 11.29 -0.39 11.26
N TYR A 52 11.32 -0.68 9.96
CA TYR A 52 11.59 0.30 8.91
C TYR A 52 10.33 1.09 8.57
N HIS A 53 9.25 0.41 8.20
CA HIS A 53 7.88 0.94 8.12
C HIS A 53 7.24 0.97 9.50
N GLY A 54 7.80 1.82 10.37
CA GLY A 54 7.45 1.84 11.79
C GLY A 54 5.93 1.77 12.01
N ALA A 55 5.53 1.17 13.13
CA ALA A 55 4.11 1.00 13.48
C ALA A 55 3.27 2.29 13.30
N HIS A 56 3.90 3.46 13.43
CA HIS A 56 3.26 4.76 13.26
C HIS A 56 2.75 5.05 11.83
N GLU A 57 3.55 4.82 10.78
CA GLU A 57 3.10 5.06 9.39
C GLU A 57 1.97 4.11 8.99
N ARG A 58 2.06 2.86 9.46
CA ARG A 58 1.01 1.87 9.31
C ARG A 58 -0.27 2.28 10.07
N ASP A 59 -0.13 2.74 11.30
CA ASP A 59 -1.26 3.18 12.13
C ASP A 59 -1.93 4.41 11.49
N GLU A 60 -1.17 5.40 11.03
CA GLU A 60 -1.68 6.61 10.38
C GLU A 60 -2.45 6.27 9.09
N THR A 61 -1.87 5.43 8.23
CA THR A 61 -2.54 5.00 7.00
C THR A 61 -3.83 4.21 7.29
N VAL A 62 -3.81 3.33 8.29
CA VAL A 62 -5.00 2.59 8.70
C VAL A 62 -6.06 3.52 9.30
N GLU A 63 -5.66 4.54 10.06
CA GLU A 63 -6.57 5.51 10.66
C GLU A 63 -7.29 6.37 9.61
N THR A 64 -6.58 6.86 8.59
CA THR A 64 -7.18 7.70 7.53
C THR A 64 -8.17 6.90 6.67
N ILE A 65 -7.87 5.64 6.34
CA ILE A 65 -8.82 4.73 5.68
C ILE A 65 -10.04 4.49 6.56
N ALA A 66 -9.84 4.19 7.85
CA ALA A 66 -10.95 3.97 8.77
C ALA A 66 -11.80 5.23 8.97
N ALA A 67 -11.21 6.42 8.88
CA ALA A 67 -11.94 7.68 8.88
C ALA A 67 -12.81 7.84 7.64
N ALA A 68 -12.28 7.51 6.46
CA ALA A 68 -13.06 7.48 5.21
C ALA A 68 -14.22 6.46 5.28
N GLU A 69 -13.99 5.27 5.85
CA GLU A 69 -15.04 4.24 6.05
C GLU A 69 -16.17 4.77 6.95
N ARG A 70 -15.82 5.45 8.04
CA ARG A 70 -16.80 6.04 8.97
C ARG A 70 -17.57 7.22 8.38
N ALA A 71 -16.95 7.96 7.47
CA ALA A 71 -17.54 9.12 6.83
C ALA A 71 -18.41 8.77 5.62
N GLU A 72 -18.43 7.50 5.19
CA GLU A 72 -19.22 7.06 4.03
C GLU A 72 -20.70 7.44 4.17
N GLY A 73 -21.28 7.98 3.09
CA GLY A 73 -22.67 8.46 3.06
C GLY A 73 -22.91 9.79 3.78
N THR A 74 -21.86 10.43 4.32
CA THR A 74 -21.94 11.76 4.93
C THR A 74 -21.32 12.83 4.02
N GLU A 75 -21.58 14.09 4.31
CA GLU A 75 -20.96 15.25 3.65
C GLU A 75 -19.44 15.33 3.85
N ARG A 76 -18.89 14.60 4.83
CA ARG A 76 -17.46 14.56 5.14
C ARG A 76 -16.71 13.48 4.38
N TYR A 77 -17.40 12.62 3.62
CA TYR A 77 -16.77 11.50 2.92
C TYR A 77 -15.67 11.96 1.97
N ALA A 78 -15.94 13.01 1.18
CA ALA A 78 -14.98 13.55 0.22
C ALA A 78 -13.72 14.12 0.90
N GLU A 79 -13.88 14.77 2.05
CA GLU A 79 -12.76 15.29 2.85
C GLU A 79 -11.90 14.14 3.40
N ALA A 80 -12.53 13.14 4.02
CA ALA A 80 -11.82 11.99 4.59
C ALA A 80 -11.11 11.14 3.51
N LEU A 81 -11.72 10.99 2.34
CA LEU A 81 -11.09 10.30 1.21
C LEU A 81 -9.90 11.08 0.66
N ALA A 82 -9.98 12.42 0.60
CA ALA A 82 -8.86 13.26 0.17
C ALA A 82 -7.67 13.20 1.14
N GLU A 83 -7.93 13.13 2.46
CA GLU A 83 -6.91 12.94 3.49
C GLU A 83 -6.23 11.57 3.35
N CYS A 84 -7.02 10.49 3.24
CA CYS A 84 -6.51 9.14 2.96
C CYS A 84 -5.65 9.10 1.69
N ALA A 85 -6.10 9.76 0.61
CA ALA A 85 -5.38 9.84 -0.64
C ALA A 85 -4.05 10.61 -0.52
N ALA A 86 -4.01 11.66 0.31
CA ALA A 86 -2.81 12.44 0.55
C ALA A 86 -1.76 11.62 1.31
N THR A 87 -2.13 10.98 2.41
CA THR A 87 -1.24 10.12 3.21
C THR A 87 -0.64 8.99 2.35
N LEU A 88 -1.46 8.31 1.56
CA LEU A 88 -0.98 7.22 0.70
C LEU A 88 -0.03 7.69 -0.40
N ARG A 89 -0.30 8.86 -1.00
CA ARG A 89 0.60 9.43 -2.01
C ARG A 89 1.92 9.92 -1.42
N GLU A 90 1.92 10.39 -0.17
CA GLU A 90 3.15 10.76 0.54
C GLU A 90 4.03 9.53 0.81
N HIS A 91 3.44 8.42 1.29
CA HIS A 91 4.13 7.13 1.44
C HIS A 91 4.78 6.69 0.11
N VAL A 92 3.99 6.64 -0.96
CA VAL A 92 4.48 6.24 -2.29
C VAL A 92 5.61 7.14 -2.78
N ASP A 93 5.48 8.47 -2.60
CA ASP A 93 6.50 9.43 -3.04
C ASP A 93 7.82 9.26 -2.27
N GLU A 94 7.76 9.06 -0.95
CA GLU A 94 8.95 8.79 -0.13
C GLU A 94 9.65 7.50 -0.56
N GLU A 95 8.88 6.43 -0.71
CA GLU A 95 9.39 5.13 -1.10
C GLU A 95 10.10 5.18 -2.47
N GLU A 96 9.42 5.72 -3.48
CA GLU A 96 9.93 5.74 -4.85
C GLU A 96 11.08 6.73 -5.05
N ARG A 97 11.14 7.80 -4.24
CA ARG A 97 12.22 8.80 -4.35
C ARG A 97 13.45 8.46 -3.53
N ASP A 98 13.30 7.78 -2.39
CA ASP A 98 14.40 7.57 -1.45
C ASP A 98 14.64 6.09 -1.12
N VAL A 99 13.63 5.38 -0.64
CA VAL A 99 13.77 4.00 -0.13
C VAL A 99 14.18 3.04 -1.24
N LEU A 100 13.36 2.92 -2.29
CA LEU A 100 13.56 1.97 -3.38
C LEU A 100 14.87 2.22 -4.16
N PRO A 101 15.23 3.49 -4.51
CA PRO A 101 16.52 3.75 -5.14
C PRO A 101 17.71 3.42 -4.25
N ARG A 102 17.61 3.59 -2.92
CA ARG A 102 18.67 3.19 -1.98
C ARG A 102 18.79 1.68 -1.89
N LEU A 103 17.68 0.96 -1.81
CA LEU A 103 17.64 -0.50 -1.81
C LEU A 103 18.31 -1.06 -3.07
N ALA A 104 17.92 -0.56 -4.24
CA ALA A 104 18.49 -0.96 -5.53
C ALA A 104 20.01 -0.77 -5.64
N LYS A 105 20.55 0.28 -4.99
CA LYS A 105 21.99 0.56 -4.96
C LYS A 105 22.75 -0.30 -3.96
N ALA A 106 22.11 -0.67 -2.86
CA ALA A 106 22.75 -1.36 -1.73
C ALA A 106 22.78 -2.88 -1.90
N VAL A 107 21.85 -3.45 -2.68
CA VAL A 107 21.60 -4.89 -2.76
C VAL A 107 21.91 -5.41 -4.17
N PRO A 108 22.64 -6.54 -4.32
CA PRO A 108 22.87 -7.16 -5.62
C PRO A 108 21.57 -7.60 -6.30
N GLU A 109 21.55 -7.60 -7.64
CA GLU A 109 20.38 -7.93 -8.46
C GLU A 109 19.69 -9.25 -8.07
N GLU A 110 20.48 -10.33 -7.89
CA GLU A 110 19.98 -11.64 -7.45
C GLU A 110 19.21 -11.55 -6.12
N ARG A 111 19.69 -10.71 -5.20
CA ARG A 111 19.05 -10.49 -3.91
C ARG A 111 17.81 -9.59 -4.02
N LEU A 112 17.76 -8.67 -4.99
CA LEU A 112 16.54 -7.91 -5.28
C LEU A 112 15.42 -8.81 -5.81
N GLU A 113 15.76 -9.83 -6.60
CA GLU A 113 14.79 -10.84 -7.05
C GLU A 113 14.29 -11.73 -5.89
N ASP A 114 15.17 -12.12 -4.97
CA ASP A 114 14.80 -12.86 -3.76
C ASP A 114 13.82 -12.05 -2.90
N LEU A 115 14.13 -10.76 -2.69
CA LEU A 115 13.27 -9.84 -1.94
C LEU A 115 11.93 -9.61 -2.66
N GLY A 116 11.91 -9.58 -4.00
CA GLY A 116 10.68 -9.44 -4.77
C GLY A 116 9.74 -10.62 -4.55
N ARG A 117 10.29 -11.84 -4.45
CA ARG A 117 9.50 -13.03 -4.10
C ARG A 117 8.98 -12.97 -2.67
N ALA A 118 9.80 -12.52 -1.73
CA ALA A 118 9.40 -12.39 -0.33
C ALA A 118 8.27 -11.35 -0.14
N PHE A 119 8.35 -10.21 -0.85
CA PHE A 119 7.30 -9.21 -0.90
C PHE A 119 5.98 -9.80 -1.41
N GLU A 120 6.02 -10.46 -2.57
CA GLU A 120 4.82 -11.05 -3.20
C GLU A 120 4.20 -12.15 -2.34
N ASP A 121 5.01 -12.99 -1.68
CA ASP A 121 4.52 -14.03 -0.78
C ASP A 121 3.79 -13.43 0.43
N GLY A 122 4.35 -12.37 1.03
CA GLY A 122 3.75 -11.64 2.15
C GLY A 122 2.42 -10.99 1.76
N ARG A 123 2.45 -10.22 0.67
CA ARG A 123 1.28 -9.55 0.07
C ARG A 123 0.18 -10.56 -0.23
N ALA A 124 0.49 -11.63 -0.95
CA ALA A 124 -0.50 -12.65 -1.31
C ALA A 124 -1.03 -13.41 -0.09
N ALA A 125 -0.22 -13.63 0.94
CA ALA A 125 -0.68 -14.25 2.18
C ALA A 125 -1.68 -13.37 2.93
N GLU A 126 -1.45 -12.05 2.99
CA GLU A 126 -2.39 -11.10 3.62
C GLU A 126 -3.68 -10.96 2.80
N LEU A 127 -3.62 -10.79 1.47
CA LEU A 127 -4.81 -10.67 0.65
C LEU A 127 -5.75 -11.88 0.80
N ARG A 128 -5.19 -13.09 0.82
CA ARG A 128 -5.96 -14.32 1.08
C ARG A 128 -6.60 -14.32 2.47
N ARG A 129 -5.95 -13.75 3.50
CA ARG A 129 -6.56 -13.60 4.83
C ARG A 129 -7.71 -12.60 4.82
N SER A 130 -7.61 -11.53 4.04
CA SER A 130 -8.65 -10.52 3.88
C SER A 130 -9.80 -10.95 2.94
N GLY A 131 -9.67 -12.10 2.25
CA GLY A 131 -10.67 -12.59 1.30
C GLY A 131 -10.63 -11.88 -0.06
N VAL A 132 -9.51 -11.20 -0.37
CA VAL A 132 -9.26 -10.50 -1.63
C VAL A 132 -8.33 -11.34 -2.49
N GLU A 133 -8.61 -11.40 -3.79
CA GLU A 133 -7.76 -12.14 -4.73
C GLU A 133 -6.43 -11.40 -4.97
N PRO A 134 -5.27 -12.09 -4.95
CA PRO A 134 -3.95 -11.45 -5.08
C PRO A 134 -3.59 -10.86 -6.45
N GLY A 135 -4.51 -10.96 -7.42
CA GLY A 135 -4.29 -10.69 -8.84
C GLY A 135 -3.55 -9.40 -9.13
#